data_AF-A0A8C4N6G1-F1
#
_entry.id   AF-A0A8C4N6G1-F1
#
_cell.length_a   1.000
_cell.length_b   1.000
_cell.length_c   1.000
_cell.angle_alpha   90.00
_cell.angle_beta   90.00
_cell.angle_gamma   90.00
#
_symmetry.space_group_name_H-M   'P 1'
#
loop_
_entity.id
_entity.type
_entity.pdbx_description
1 polymer ?
#
loop_
_entity_poly.entity_id
_entity_poly.type
_entity_poly.pdbx_seq_one_letter_code
_entity_poly.pdbx_strand_id
1 'polypeptide(L)'
;MKKTIFGTLVVKAYYDEDTNELVIEVIHATNIIALDDNGYSDPFVKVELCPNHKFPASKVCCTKTKHKTLHPIFDETFRFVLGPEKSTQKCHEPEVFILFSVYDYNLLFSNELVGEAILGWSNVREGVLNSNTPVQLHLTCVSDEECFIFHILKGRLDDEDAQEFVSKRNAVAAKACLKNKRIINESSS
;
A
#
# COMPACT_ATOMS: atom_id res chain seq x y z
N MET A 1 -17.74 11.01 3.45
CA MET A 1 -16.48 10.47 2.90
C MET A 1 -16.29 10.99 1.49
N LYS A 2 -15.16 11.66 1.20
CA LYS A 2 -14.83 12.10 -0.16
C LYS A 2 -14.54 10.85 -1.00
N LYS A 3 -15.18 10.71 -2.17
CA LYS A 3 -14.90 9.64 -3.12
C LYS A 3 -13.46 9.83 -3.61
N THR A 4 -12.57 8.88 -3.34
CA THR A 4 -11.19 8.94 -3.83
C THR A 4 -11.19 8.64 -5.33
N ILE A 5 -10.60 9.53 -6.12
CA ILE A 5 -10.51 9.36 -7.57
C ILE A 5 -9.53 8.25 -7.98
N PHE A 6 -8.65 7.82 -7.06
CA PHE A 6 -7.61 6.81 -7.31
C PHE A 6 -8.11 5.36 -7.19
N GLY A 7 -9.37 5.18 -6.78
CA GLY A 7 -9.98 3.86 -6.60
C GLY A 7 -9.92 3.32 -5.18
N THR A 8 -10.23 2.04 -5.06
CA THR A 8 -10.20 1.28 -3.80
C THR A 8 -9.48 -0.04 -3.98
N LEU A 9 -8.83 -0.52 -2.92
CA LEU A 9 -8.15 -1.80 -2.86
C LEU A 9 -8.80 -2.66 -1.76
N VAL A 10 -9.12 -3.90 -2.07
CA VAL A 10 -9.68 -4.86 -1.11
C VAL A 10 -8.61 -5.90 -0.77
N VAL A 11 -8.35 -6.05 0.53
CA VAL A 11 -7.33 -6.96 1.06
C VAL A 11 -7.86 -7.75 2.24
N LYS A 12 -7.24 -8.89 2.55
CA LYS A 12 -7.29 -9.48 3.90
C LYS A 12 -5.89 -9.49 4.46
N ALA A 13 -5.78 -9.27 5.76
CA ALA A 13 -4.52 -9.42 6.48
C ALA A 13 -4.79 -10.08 7.82
N TYR A 14 -3.90 -10.98 8.23
CA TYR A 14 -3.95 -11.62 9.53
C TYR A 14 -2.56 -12.06 9.96
N TYR A 15 -2.40 -12.18 11.27
CA TYR A 15 -1.20 -12.72 11.87
C TYR A 15 -1.45 -14.14 12.34
N ASP A 16 -0.66 -15.07 11.80
CA ASP A 16 -0.65 -16.48 12.15
C ASP A 16 0.42 -16.69 13.24
N GLU A 17 -0.03 -16.86 14.50
CA GLU A 17 0.87 -16.99 15.65
C GLU A 17 1.67 -18.29 15.61
N ASP A 18 1.06 -19.39 15.15
CA ASP A 18 1.67 -20.72 15.12
C ASP A 18 2.89 -20.75 14.20
N THR A 19 2.79 -20.06 13.06
CA THR A 19 3.87 -19.93 12.09
C THR A 19 4.71 -18.66 12.24
N ASN A 20 4.26 -17.72 13.07
CA ASN A 20 4.82 -16.38 13.21
C ASN A 20 4.93 -15.63 11.86
N GLU A 21 3.85 -15.70 11.07
CA GLU A 21 3.74 -15.10 9.75
C GLU A 21 2.64 -14.04 9.71
N LEU A 22 2.95 -12.88 9.13
CA LEU A 22 1.93 -11.98 8.62
C LEU A 22 1.51 -12.47 7.23
N VAL A 23 0.23 -12.79 7.08
CA VAL A 23 -0.35 -13.26 5.83
C VAL A 23 -1.25 -12.17 5.27
N ILE A 24 -1.02 -11.81 4.00
CA ILE A 24 -1.75 -10.75 3.30
C ILE A 24 -2.27 -11.29 1.98
N GLU A 25 -3.58 -11.23 1.80
CA GLU A 25 -4.26 -11.54 0.54
C GLU A 25 -4.67 -10.24 -0.15
N VAL A 26 -4.10 -9.98 -1.32
CA VAL A 26 -4.51 -8.87 -2.19
C VAL A 26 -5.58 -9.42 -3.13
N ILE A 27 -6.83 -8.99 -2.94
CA ILE A 27 -7.99 -9.59 -3.61
C ILE A 27 -8.23 -8.90 -4.95
N HIS A 28 -8.64 -7.63 -4.91
CA HIS A 28 -8.95 -6.86 -6.11
C HIS A 28 -8.86 -5.36 -5.84
N ALA A 29 -8.77 -4.57 -6.90
CA ALA A 29 -9.01 -3.13 -6.85
C ALA A 29 -10.20 -2.75 -7.72
N THR A 30 -10.83 -1.62 -7.44
CA THR A 30 -11.93 -1.09 -8.26
C THR A 30 -11.76 0.39 -8.55
N ASN A 31 -12.15 0.79 -9.76
CA ASN A 31 -12.14 2.18 -10.22
C ASN A 31 -10.77 2.83 -10.08
N ILE A 32 -9.69 2.10 -10.40
CA ILE A 32 -8.38 2.74 -10.51
C ILE A 32 -8.38 3.71 -11.70
N ILE A 33 -7.52 4.73 -11.65
CA ILE A 33 -7.41 5.70 -12.74
C ILE A 33 -6.80 5.04 -13.98
N ALA A 34 -7.27 5.43 -15.15
CA ALA A 34 -6.63 5.11 -16.42
C ALA A 34 -5.41 6.00 -16.61
N LEU A 35 -4.22 5.39 -16.72
CA LEU A 35 -2.97 6.08 -16.97
C LEU A 35 -2.47 5.92 -18.41
N ASP A 36 -2.94 4.90 -19.13
CA ASP A 36 -2.61 4.69 -20.53
C ASP A 36 -3.55 5.47 -21.46
N ASP A 37 -3.03 5.89 -22.62
CA ASP A 37 -3.79 6.54 -23.70
C ASP A 37 -4.96 5.68 -24.22
N ASN A 38 -4.92 4.38 -23.97
CA ASN A 38 -5.98 3.45 -24.37
C ASN A 38 -7.23 3.51 -23.45
N GLY A 39 -7.20 4.33 -22.40
CA GLY A 39 -8.28 4.49 -21.42
C GLY A 39 -8.30 3.43 -20.32
N TYR A 40 -7.22 2.66 -20.15
CA TYR A 40 -7.04 1.64 -19.13
C TYR A 40 -5.71 1.84 -18.38
N SER A 41 -5.36 0.84 -17.57
CA SER A 41 -4.06 0.66 -16.95
C SER A 41 -3.72 -0.83 -16.92
N ASP A 42 -2.44 -1.12 -16.67
CA ASP A 42 -1.86 -2.42 -16.40
C ASP A 42 -1.46 -2.52 -14.91
N PRO A 43 -2.43 -2.60 -13.98
CA PRO A 43 -2.13 -2.52 -12.55
C PRO A 43 -1.40 -3.73 -11.96
N PHE A 44 -0.50 -3.46 -11.02
CA PHE A 44 0.02 -4.40 -10.02
C PHE A 44 0.13 -3.72 -8.65
N VAL A 45 0.18 -4.50 -7.57
CA VAL A 45 0.28 -4.00 -6.21
C VAL A 45 1.63 -4.40 -5.60
N LYS A 46 2.37 -3.41 -5.12
CA LYS A 46 3.53 -3.58 -4.26
C LYS A 46 3.09 -3.58 -2.79
N VAL A 47 3.57 -4.53 -2.01
CA VAL A 47 3.23 -4.71 -0.58
C VAL A 47 4.51 -4.63 0.25
N GLU A 48 4.52 -3.75 1.24
CA GLU A 48 5.66 -3.50 2.12
C GLU A 48 5.21 -3.49 3.59
N LEU A 49 5.91 -4.22 4.47
CA LEU A 49 5.75 -4.07 5.92
C LEU A 49 6.72 -3.00 6.42
N CYS A 50 6.17 -1.95 7.03
CA CYS A 50 6.90 -0.76 7.44
C CYS A 50 6.88 -0.58 8.98
N PRO A 51 7.93 0.05 9.55
CA PRO A 51 9.14 0.52 8.87
C PRO A 51 10.15 -0.60 8.59
N ASN A 52 10.83 -0.53 7.44
CA ASN A 52 11.67 -1.63 6.94
C ASN A 52 12.81 -2.02 7.90
N HIS A 53 13.39 -1.07 8.64
CA HIS A 53 14.48 -1.34 9.59
C HIS A 53 14.05 -2.26 10.75
N LYS A 54 12.75 -2.26 11.13
CA LYS A 54 12.21 -3.16 12.15
C LYS A 54 11.99 -4.58 11.63
N PHE A 55 11.84 -4.71 10.31
CA PHE A 55 11.55 -5.97 9.63
C PHE A 55 12.57 -6.22 8.50
N PRO A 56 13.87 -6.32 8.78
CA PRO A 56 14.90 -6.43 7.74
C PRO A 56 14.80 -7.71 6.91
N ALA A 57 14.15 -8.75 7.46
CA ALA A 57 13.85 -9.99 6.75
C ALA A 57 12.60 -9.89 5.84
N SER A 58 11.76 -8.88 6.06
CA SER A 58 10.55 -8.65 5.27
C SER A 58 10.93 -8.09 3.89
N LYS A 59 10.83 -8.93 2.87
CA LYS A 59 11.04 -8.51 1.49
C LYS A 59 9.77 -7.86 0.95
N VAL A 60 9.95 -6.80 0.18
CA VAL A 60 8.88 -6.25 -0.66
C VAL A 60 8.33 -7.34 -1.57
N CYS A 61 7.01 -7.49 -1.61
CA CYS A 61 6.32 -8.39 -2.54
C CYS A 61 5.52 -7.59 -3.58
N CYS A 62 5.34 -8.18 -4.76
CA CYS A 62 4.50 -7.61 -5.81
C CYS A 62 3.54 -8.67 -6.33
N THR A 63 2.30 -8.27 -6.62
CA THR A 63 1.37 -9.09 -7.41
C THR A 63 1.85 -9.19 -8.84
N LYS A 64 1.26 -10.13 -9.60
CA LYS A 64 1.35 -10.08 -11.05
C LYS A 64 0.59 -8.86 -11.59
N THR A 65 1.08 -8.35 -12.72
CA THR A 65 0.40 -7.33 -13.50
C THR A 65 -0.88 -7.89 -14.11
N LYS A 66 -1.97 -7.12 -14.04
CA LYS A 66 -3.22 -7.40 -14.73
C LYS A 66 -3.36 -6.40 -15.85
N HIS A 67 -3.51 -6.87 -17.08
CA HIS A 67 -3.46 -5.99 -18.25
C HIS A 67 -4.81 -5.35 -18.57
N LYS A 68 -4.76 -4.10 -19.01
CA LYS A 68 -5.87 -3.35 -19.61
C LYS A 68 -7.16 -3.43 -18.79
N THR A 69 -7.08 -3.06 -17.52
CA THR A 69 -8.23 -3.12 -16.60
C THR A 69 -8.20 -2.02 -15.55
N LEU A 70 -9.37 -1.47 -15.24
CA LEU A 70 -9.57 -0.54 -14.12
C LEU A 70 -10.16 -1.24 -12.88
N HIS A 71 -10.35 -2.56 -12.97
CA HIS A 71 -10.93 -3.41 -11.92
C HIS A 71 -10.14 -4.72 -11.82
N PRO A 72 -8.84 -4.67 -11.49
CA PRO A 72 -8.01 -5.86 -11.47
C PRO A 72 -8.43 -6.81 -10.34
N ILE A 73 -8.50 -8.11 -10.66
CA ILE A 73 -8.58 -9.19 -9.70
C ILE A 73 -7.19 -9.80 -9.58
N PHE A 74 -6.58 -9.64 -8.41
CA PHE A 74 -5.25 -10.16 -8.12
C PHE A 74 -5.34 -11.59 -7.61
N ASP A 75 -6.05 -11.78 -6.49
CA ASP A 75 -6.23 -13.05 -5.77
C ASP A 75 -4.87 -13.70 -5.43
N GLU A 76 -3.97 -12.90 -4.85
CA GLU A 76 -2.60 -13.29 -4.55
C GLU A 76 -2.32 -13.16 -3.05
N THR A 77 -1.72 -14.19 -2.45
CA THR A 77 -1.38 -14.23 -1.03
C THR A 77 0.13 -14.15 -0.82
N PHE A 78 0.55 -13.27 0.09
CA PHE A 78 1.93 -13.08 0.52
C PHE A 78 2.08 -13.45 1.99
N ARG A 79 3.25 -13.98 2.34
CA ARG A 79 3.61 -14.39 3.71
C ARG A 79 4.91 -13.71 4.10
N PHE A 80 4.89 -13.01 5.23
CA PHE A 80 6.03 -12.28 5.76
C PHE A 80 6.42 -12.89 7.11
N VAL A 81 7.61 -13.49 7.16
CA VAL A 81 8.15 -14.03 8.41
C VAL A 81 8.65 -12.87 9.27
N LEU A 82 8.10 -12.72 10.48
CA LEU A 82 8.40 -11.57 11.33
C LEU A 82 9.68 -11.74 12.16
N GLY A 83 10.27 -12.93 12.22
CA GLY A 83 11.49 -13.24 12.98
C GLY A 83 11.23 -13.57 14.46
N PRO A 84 12.21 -14.11 15.21
CA PRO A 84 11.97 -14.77 16.50
C PRO A 84 11.55 -13.81 17.64
N GLU A 85 10.53 -14.26 18.39
CA GLU A 85 9.94 -13.91 19.71
C GLU A 85 9.78 -12.45 20.18
N LYS A 86 10.46 -11.45 19.60
CA LYS A 86 10.22 -10.02 19.96
C LYS A 86 9.44 -9.26 18.89
N SER A 87 8.99 -9.94 17.84
CA SER A 87 8.38 -9.28 16.69
C SER A 87 6.91 -8.92 16.91
N THR A 88 6.14 -9.74 17.62
CA THR A 88 4.73 -9.41 17.95
C THR A 88 4.62 -8.12 18.75
N GLN A 89 5.37 -7.98 19.85
CA GLN A 89 5.37 -6.76 20.67
C GLN A 89 5.77 -5.52 19.87
N LYS A 90 6.74 -5.64 18.96
CA LYS A 90 7.16 -4.56 18.05
C LYS A 90 6.08 -4.23 17.03
N CYS A 91 5.35 -5.22 16.54
CA CYS A 91 4.27 -5.02 15.58
C CYS A 91 3.12 -4.20 16.17
N HIS A 92 2.85 -4.29 17.48
CA HIS A 92 1.83 -3.46 18.13
C HIS A 92 2.23 -1.99 18.31
N GLU A 93 3.45 -1.59 17.91
CA GLU A 93 3.83 -0.19 17.92
C GLU A 93 3.01 0.63 16.89
N PRO A 94 2.58 1.85 17.24
CA PRO A 94 1.58 2.62 16.46
C PRO A 94 2.05 3.05 15.06
N GLU A 95 3.34 2.95 14.81
CA GLU A 95 4.02 3.28 13.56
C GLU A 95 4.28 2.07 12.65
N VAL A 96 3.87 0.86 13.07
CA VAL A 96 3.94 -0.34 12.23
C VAL A 96 2.69 -0.45 11.38
N PHE A 97 2.90 -0.60 10.08
CA PHE A 97 1.81 -0.68 9.12
C PHE A 97 2.25 -1.41 7.86
N ILE A 98 1.26 -1.84 7.10
CA ILE A 98 1.42 -2.41 5.77
C ILE A 98 1.10 -1.30 4.77
N LEU A 99 2.03 -1.05 3.86
CA LEU A 99 1.85 -0.13 2.75
C LEU A 99 1.54 -0.92 1.47
N PHE A 100 0.46 -0.51 0.82
CA PHE A 100 0.07 -0.99 -0.49
C PHE A 100 0.26 0.13 -1.50
N SER A 101 1.10 -0.08 -2.51
CA SER A 101 1.28 0.86 -3.61
C SER A 101 0.80 0.23 -4.91
N VAL A 102 -0.25 0.80 -5.50
CA VAL A 102 -0.79 0.37 -6.79
C VAL A 102 -0.05 1.11 -7.89
N TYR A 103 0.55 0.35 -8.79
CA TYR A 103 1.30 0.87 -9.92
C TYR A 103 0.68 0.42 -11.23
N ASP A 104 0.81 1.26 -12.23
CA ASP A 104 0.55 0.97 -13.63
C ASP A 104 1.87 0.60 -14.32
N TYR A 105 1.92 -0.63 -14.84
CA TYR A 105 3.09 -1.16 -15.50
C TYR A 105 3.27 -0.55 -16.89
N ASN A 106 4.48 -0.08 -17.17
CA ASN A 106 4.81 0.51 -18.47
C ASN A 106 5.99 -0.25 -19.11
N LEU A 107 5.81 -0.75 -20.33
CA LEU A 107 6.83 -1.56 -21.02
C LEU A 107 8.07 -0.75 -21.42
N LEU A 108 7.87 0.51 -21.84
CA LEU A 108 8.93 1.36 -22.41
C LEU A 108 9.44 2.46 -21.46
N PHE A 109 8.70 2.73 -20.37
CA PHE A 109 8.99 3.81 -19.44
C PHE A 109 8.96 3.30 -17.98
N SER A 110 9.13 4.19 -17.01
CA SER A 110 9.02 3.83 -15.59
C SER A 110 7.55 3.58 -15.22
N ASN A 111 7.29 2.52 -14.44
CA ASN A 111 5.97 2.27 -13.85
C ASN A 111 5.45 3.50 -13.10
N GLU A 112 4.14 3.72 -13.19
CA GLU A 112 3.50 4.92 -12.71
C GLU A 112 2.66 4.64 -11.47
N LEU A 113 2.76 5.48 -10.45
CA LEU A 113 1.98 5.28 -9.23
C LEU A 113 0.54 5.73 -9.45
N VAL A 114 -0.40 4.79 -9.31
CA VAL A 114 -1.84 5.04 -9.34
C VAL A 114 -2.27 5.65 -8.01
N GLY A 115 -1.90 5.02 -6.90
CA GLY A 115 -2.21 5.47 -5.54
C GLY A 115 -1.71 4.49 -4.48
N GLU A 116 -1.73 4.91 -3.23
CA GLU A 116 -1.33 4.07 -2.10
C GLU A 116 -2.45 3.95 -1.06
N ALA A 117 -2.37 2.89 -0.25
CA ALA A 117 -3.21 2.67 0.90
C ALA A 117 -2.39 2.09 2.05
N ILE A 118 -2.80 2.41 3.28
CA ILE A 118 -2.14 1.94 4.49
C ILE A 118 -3.12 1.10 5.31
N LEU A 119 -2.64 -0.03 5.81
CA LEU A 119 -3.30 -0.81 6.85
C LEU A 119 -2.41 -0.81 8.10
N GLY A 120 -2.84 -0.09 9.14
CA GLY A 120 -2.13 -0.09 10.43
C GLY A 120 -2.16 -1.47 11.08
N TRP A 121 -1.10 -1.83 11.82
CA TRP A 121 -1.04 -3.14 12.48
C TRP A 121 -2.23 -3.41 13.42
N SER A 122 -2.76 -2.38 14.08
CA SER A 122 -3.95 -2.50 14.94
C SER A 122 -5.19 -3.03 14.22
N ASN A 123 -5.19 -3.07 12.88
CA ASN A 123 -6.28 -3.58 12.05
C ASN A 123 -5.97 -4.98 11.49
N VAL A 124 -4.77 -5.52 11.75
CA VAL A 124 -4.40 -6.91 11.49
C VAL A 124 -4.92 -7.75 12.65
N ARG A 125 -5.75 -8.75 12.36
CA ARG A 125 -6.28 -9.64 13.40
C ARG A 125 -5.37 -10.85 13.58
N GLU A 126 -5.23 -11.29 14.81
CA GLU A 126 -4.72 -12.63 15.14
C GLU A 126 -5.75 -13.67 14.69
N GLY A 127 -5.30 -14.75 14.06
CA GLY A 127 -6.17 -15.87 13.67
C GLY A 127 -5.75 -16.58 12.39
N VAL A 128 -6.70 -17.24 11.74
CA VAL A 128 -6.48 -18.04 10.53
C VAL A 128 -7.35 -17.52 9.38
N LEU A 129 -6.88 -17.69 8.12
CA LEU A 129 -7.50 -17.30 6.84
C LEU A 129 -9.05 -17.27 6.80
N ASN A 130 -9.71 -18.26 7.40
CA ASN A 130 -11.16 -18.46 7.31
C ASN A 130 -11.99 -17.57 8.25
N SER A 131 -11.36 -16.83 9.17
CA SER A 131 -12.05 -15.98 10.14
C SER A 131 -11.99 -14.49 9.83
N ASN A 132 -11.28 -14.08 8.77
CA ASN A 132 -10.96 -12.68 8.54
C ASN A 132 -11.79 -12.04 7.44
N THR A 133 -12.47 -10.95 7.81
CA THR A 133 -13.27 -10.13 6.91
C THR A 133 -12.36 -9.30 6.01
N PRO A 134 -12.62 -9.25 4.68
CA PRO A 134 -11.95 -8.32 3.78
C PRO A 134 -12.07 -6.87 4.26
N VAL A 135 -10.99 -6.12 4.14
CA VAL A 135 -10.90 -4.70 4.42
C VAL A 135 -10.84 -3.95 3.09
N GLN A 136 -11.73 -2.98 2.91
CA GLN A 136 -11.68 -2.07 1.77
C GLN A 136 -10.90 -0.81 2.15
N LEU A 137 -9.80 -0.57 1.46
CA LEU A 137 -8.92 0.57 1.64
C LEU A 137 -9.13 1.56 0.49
N HIS A 138 -9.21 2.84 0.84
CA HIS A 138 -9.25 3.92 -0.16
C HIS A 138 -7.85 4.27 -0.62
N LEU A 139 -7.64 4.28 -1.94
CA LEU A 139 -6.36 4.71 -2.52
C LEU A 139 -6.27 6.24 -2.47
N THR A 140 -5.11 6.74 -2.05
CA THR A 140 -4.82 8.18 -1.94
C THR A 140 -3.54 8.55 -2.68
N CYS A 141 -3.36 9.83 -2.98
CA CYS A 141 -2.04 10.38 -3.29
C CYS A 141 -1.31 10.56 -1.95
N VAL A 142 -0.06 10.10 -1.89
CA VAL A 142 0.73 9.81 -0.68
C VAL A 142 1.27 11.05 0.04
N SER A 143 0.43 12.06 0.19
CA SER A 143 0.72 13.24 1.00
C SER A 143 -0.48 13.67 1.80
N ASP A 144 -1.44 12.78 2.03
CA ASP A 144 -2.59 13.14 2.84
C ASP A 144 -2.08 13.40 4.26
N GLU A 145 -1.92 14.69 4.60
CA GLU A 145 -1.51 15.12 5.93
C GLU A 145 -2.49 14.65 7.01
N GLU A 146 -3.65 14.18 6.58
CA GLU A 146 -4.68 13.54 7.39
C GLU A 146 -4.32 12.11 7.83
N CYS A 147 -3.28 11.48 7.27
CA CYS A 147 -2.86 10.14 7.70
C CYS A 147 -2.09 10.20 9.03
N PHE A 148 -2.75 9.72 10.10
CA PHE A 148 -2.21 9.67 11.46
C PHE A 148 -0.81 9.07 11.57
N ILE A 149 -0.52 7.99 10.82
CA ILE A 149 0.79 7.33 10.84
C ILE A 149 1.88 8.27 10.29
N PHE A 150 1.62 9.00 9.21
CA PHE A 150 2.57 10.00 8.70
C PHE A 150 2.79 11.14 9.69
N HIS A 151 1.75 11.54 10.43
CA HIS A 151 1.89 12.54 11.49
C HIS A 151 2.81 12.04 12.62
N ILE A 152 2.64 10.80 13.07
CA ILE A 152 3.54 10.17 14.05
C ILE A 152 4.98 10.18 13.52
N LEU A 153 5.21 9.65 12.32
CA LEU A 153 6.56 9.52 11.76
C LEU A 153 7.24 10.89 11.57
N LYS A 154 6.51 11.91 11.10
CA LYS A 154 7.03 13.29 10.96
C LYS A 154 7.53 13.86 12.30
N GLY A 155 6.84 13.57 13.40
CA GLY A 155 7.19 14.08 14.73
C GLY A 155 8.46 13.50 15.34
N ARG A 156 9.02 12.42 14.77
CA ARG A 156 10.19 11.71 15.30
C ARG A 156 11.48 12.30 14.71
N LEU A 157 11.81 13.51 15.15
CA LEU A 157 12.92 14.30 14.60
C LEU A 157 14.31 13.67 14.86
N ASP A 158 14.41 12.79 15.86
CA ASP A 158 15.61 12.07 16.26
C ASP A 158 15.73 10.67 15.62
N ASP A 159 14.73 10.24 14.84
CA ASP A 159 14.74 8.96 14.12
C ASP A 159 15.06 9.19 12.63
N GLU A 160 16.32 8.97 12.25
CA GLU A 160 16.80 9.15 10.87
C GLU A 160 16.05 8.27 9.87
N ASP A 161 15.70 7.03 10.24
CA ASP A 161 14.97 6.10 9.37
C ASP A 161 13.54 6.58 9.12
N ALA A 162 12.86 7.10 10.16
CA ALA A 162 11.53 7.68 10.04
C ALA A 162 11.54 8.93 9.15
N GLN A 163 12.53 9.82 9.34
CA GLN A 163 12.69 11.01 8.50
C GLN A 163 13.01 10.65 7.04
N GLU A 164 13.86 9.66 6.82
CA GLU A 164 14.20 9.18 5.48
C GLU A 164 12.96 8.57 4.79
N PHE A 165 12.16 7.77 5.51
CA PHE A 165 10.92 7.21 5.00
C PHE A 165 9.93 8.30 4.58
N VAL A 166 9.67 9.27 5.47
CA VAL A 166 8.77 10.40 5.18
C VAL A 166 9.27 11.20 3.98
N SER A 167 10.57 11.49 3.91
CA SER A 167 11.18 12.21 2.80
C SER A 167 11.02 11.47 1.47
N LYS A 168 11.33 10.17 1.44
CA LYS A 168 11.13 9.31 0.26
C LYS A 168 9.67 9.30 -0.19
N ARG A 169 8.73 9.18 0.74
CA ARG A 169 7.28 9.16 0.42
C ARG A 169 6.78 10.51 -0.08
N ASN A 170 7.24 11.63 0.51
CA ASN A 170 6.95 12.96 -0.01
C ASN A 170 7.45 13.16 -1.44
N ALA A 171 8.65 12.65 -1.78
CA ALA A 171 9.18 12.72 -3.14
C ALA A 171 8.35 11.91 -4.14
N VAL A 172 7.92 10.69 -3.75
CA VAL A 172 7.00 9.86 -4.55
C VAL A 172 5.67 10.57 -4.76
N ALA A 173 5.10 11.15 -3.71
CA ALA A 173 3.83 11.89 -3.75
C ALA A 173 3.91 13.12 -4.65
N ALA A 174 4.98 13.92 -4.52
CA ALA A 174 5.18 15.10 -5.36
C ALA A 174 5.21 14.74 -6.85
N LYS A 175 5.90 13.66 -7.21
CA LYS A 175 5.95 13.16 -8.59
C LYS A 175 4.59 12.67 -9.10
N ALA A 176 3.85 11.92 -8.28
CA ALA A 176 2.54 11.37 -8.66
C ALA A 176 1.46 12.45 -8.75
N CYS A 177 1.37 13.37 -7.77
CA CYS A 177 0.35 14.41 -7.74
C CYS A 177 0.53 15.46 -8.85
N LEU A 178 1.76 15.78 -9.28
CA LEU A 178 2.00 16.63 -10.46
C LEU A 178 1.41 16.03 -11.74
N LYS A 179 1.51 14.71 -11.88
CA LYS A 179 1.05 13.98 -13.07
C LYS A 179 -0.47 13.76 -13.04
N ASN A 180 -1.01 13.38 -11.89
CA ASN A 180 -2.46 13.14 -11.72
C ASN A 180 -3.28 14.44 -11.86
N LYS A 181 -2.75 15.61 -11.47
CA LYS A 181 -3.40 16.91 -11.73
C LYS A 181 -3.66 17.17 -13.21
N ARG A 182 -2.79 16.67 -14.11
CA ARG A 182 -2.98 16.82 -15.56
C ARG A 182 -4.18 16.01 -16.05
N ILE A 183 -4.29 14.76 -15.61
CA ILE A 183 -5.36 13.82 -15.99
C ILE A 183 -6.72 14.30 -15.48
N ILE A 184 -6.80 14.79 -14.24
CA ILE A 184 -8.05 15.32 -13.65
C ILE A 184 -8.56 16.54 -14.43
N ASN A 185 -7.65 17.42 -14.86
CA ASN A 185 -8.01 18.63 -15.60
C ASN A 185 -8.47 18.30 -17.04
N GLU A 186 -7.85 17.31 -17.69
CA GLU A 186 -8.24 16.84 -19.03
C GLU A 186 -9.56 16.04 -19.01
N SER A 187 -9.91 15.38 -17.91
CA SER A 187 -11.17 14.62 -17.74
C SER A 187 -12.40 15.49 -17.41
N SER A 188 -12.17 16.76 -17.05
CA SER A 188 -13.21 17.73 -16.64
C SER A 188 -13.53 18.77 -17.72
N SER A 189 -12.93 18.64 -18.91
CA SER A 189 -13.09 19.51 -20.08
C SER A 189 -13.84 18.78 -21.19
#